data_AF-A0A9D4EYP0-F1
#
_entry.id   AF-A0A9D4EYP0-F1
#
_cell.length_a   1.000
_cell.length_b   1.000
_cell.length_c   1.000
_cell.angle_alpha   90.00
_cell.angle_beta   90.00
_cell.angle_gamma   90.00
#
_symmetry.space_group_name_H-M   'P 1'
#
loop_
_entity.id
_entity.type
_entity.pdbx_description
1 polymer ?
#
loop_
_entity_poly.entity_id
_entity_poly.type
_entity_poly.pdbx_seq_one_letter_code
_entity_poly.pdbx_strand_id
1 'polypeptide(L)'
;MQFGTRDWRLLLWTFGAPFVGATITAGLDQFGPTGSICYFDAVKGGTAQMWFTTVPVILLFSTNVVLYFLTWLKIRHQTEIIMQSLGNQCTSKKASIRAAQAMLLFLVAFFIQWGALSLFGLWNLITADPSKVPEPLYYIVVILSNMGGVLNLGVYFIIRRRQRGTGKSDEKINTSDTKPSTSRL
;
A
#
# COMPACT_ATOMS: atom_id res chain seq x y z
N MET A 1 1.84 0.04 24.38
CA MET A 1 1.60 -0.75 23.17
C MET A 1 1.93 -2.20 23.49
N GLN A 2 0.94 -3.09 23.59
CA GLN A 2 1.21 -4.53 23.75
C GLN A 2 1.45 -5.10 22.35
N PHE A 3 2.72 -5.33 22.01
CA PHE A 3 3.09 -6.08 20.81
C PHE A 3 2.68 -7.54 21.01
N GLY A 4 2.03 -8.14 20.01
CA GLY A 4 1.64 -9.54 20.06
C GLY A 4 2.86 -10.45 20.07
N THR A 5 2.76 -11.64 20.67
CA THR A 5 3.86 -12.61 20.87
C THR A 5 4.57 -13.06 19.57
N ARG A 6 4.06 -12.68 18.38
CA ARG A 6 4.68 -12.93 17.06
C ARG A 6 5.15 -11.67 16.32
N ASP A 7 4.87 -10.46 16.81
CA ASP A 7 5.27 -9.22 16.13
C ASP A 7 6.80 -9.04 16.08
N TRP A 8 7.51 -9.53 17.09
CA TRP A 8 8.97 -9.53 17.10
C TRP A 8 9.58 -10.31 15.93
N ARG A 9 8.98 -11.43 15.52
CA ARG A 9 9.46 -12.19 14.34
C ARG A 9 9.27 -11.39 13.06
N LEU A 10 8.16 -10.65 12.96
CA LEU A 10 7.92 -9.80 11.80
C LEU A 10 8.96 -8.68 11.73
N LEU A 11 9.21 -7.99 12.85
CA LEU A 11 10.26 -6.97 12.98
C LEU A 11 11.64 -7.52 12.61
N LEU A 12 12.00 -8.70 13.13
CA LEU A 12 13.29 -9.33 12.84
C LEU A 12 13.43 -9.66 11.34
N TRP A 13 12.37 -10.12 10.67
CA TRP A 13 12.40 -10.38 9.24
C TRP A 13 12.40 -9.09 8.41
N THR A 14 11.61 -8.09 8.79
CA THR A 14 11.49 -6.82 8.04
C THR A 14 12.76 -5.98 8.12
N PHE A 15 13.45 -5.97 9.26
CA PHE A 15 14.65 -5.16 9.46
C PHE A 15 15.94 -5.98 9.43
N GLY A 16 15.94 -7.21 9.96
CA GLY A 16 17.12 -8.05 10.04
C GLY A 16 17.52 -8.64 8.68
N ALA A 17 16.57 -9.11 7.87
CA ALA A 17 16.88 -9.65 6.54
C ALA A 17 17.55 -8.61 5.61
N PRO A 18 17.04 -7.36 5.47
CA PRO A 18 17.73 -6.35 4.67
C PRO A 18 19.05 -5.90 5.30
N PHE A 19 19.18 -5.88 6.63
CA PHE A 19 20.45 -5.55 7.29
C PHE A 19 21.54 -6.59 6.96
N VAL A 20 21.23 -7.88 7.11
CA VAL A 20 22.15 -8.97 6.77
C VAL A 20 22.48 -8.94 5.27
N GLY A 21 21.48 -8.76 4.41
CA GLY A 21 21.67 -8.61 2.97
C GLY A 21 22.64 -7.48 2.62
N ALA A 22 22.41 -6.29 3.19
CA ALA A 22 23.26 -5.12 2.97
C ALA A 22 24.71 -5.32 3.46
N THR A 23 24.91 -6.00 4.59
CA THR A 23 26.27 -6.31 5.10
C THR A 23 27.02 -7.29 4.20
N ILE A 24 26.34 -8.29 3.64
CA ILE A 24 26.94 -9.26 2.71
C ILE A 24 27.33 -8.56 1.41
N THR A 25 26.44 -7.73 0.85
CA THR A 25 26.72 -7.01 -0.39
C THR A 25 27.78 -5.92 -0.23
N ALA A 26 27.89 -5.33 0.97
CA ALA A 26 28.98 -4.43 1.34
C ALA A 26 30.34 -5.14 1.34
N GLY A 27 30.39 -6.34 1.91
CA GLY A 27 31.61 -7.15 1.94
C GLY A 27 32.05 -7.71 0.58
N LEU A 28 31.16 -7.69 -0.42
CA LEU A 28 31.42 -8.16 -1.78
C LEU A 28 31.69 -7.04 -2.80
N ASP A 29 31.84 -5.78 -2.34
CA ASP A 29 32.04 -4.59 -3.18
C ASP A 29 31.00 -4.45 -4.31
N GLN A 30 29.75 -4.82 -4.04
CA GLN A 30 28.65 -4.77 -5.03
C GLN A 30 27.94 -3.41 -5.10
N PHE A 31 28.38 -2.45 -4.27
CA PHE A 31 27.89 -1.07 -4.31
C PHE A 31 28.69 -0.25 -5.33
N GLY A 32 28.01 0.66 -6.01
CA GLY A 32 28.63 1.54 -7.01
C GLY A 32 29.72 2.45 -6.41
N PRO A 33 30.57 3.07 -7.24
CA PRO A 33 31.61 3.98 -6.80
C PRO A 33 31.04 5.06 -5.87
N THR A 34 31.67 5.28 -4.72
CA THR A 34 31.30 6.32 -3.75
C THR A 34 31.27 7.68 -4.45
N GLY A 35 30.08 8.14 -4.86
CA GLY A 35 29.97 9.43 -5.54
C GLY A 35 28.61 9.80 -6.14
N SER A 36 27.91 8.91 -6.86
CA SER A 36 26.69 9.33 -7.57
C SER A 36 25.39 8.81 -6.98
N ILE A 37 25.30 7.54 -6.57
CA ILE A 37 24.21 6.97 -5.76
C ILE A 37 24.81 5.74 -5.08
N CYS A 38 24.77 5.60 -3.75
CA CYS A 38 25.26 4.40 -3.03
C CYS A 38 24.33 3.18 -3.24
N TYR A 39 23.85 2.99 -4.47
CA TYR A 39 22.99 1.90 -4.88
C TYR A 39 23.84 0.78 -5.52
N PHE A 40 23.23 -0.36 -5.84
CA PHE A 40 23.92 -1.49 -6.47
C PHE A 40 24.57 -1.07 -7.79
N ASP A 41 25.82 -1.49 -8.00
CA ASP A 41 26.55 -1.23 -9.25
C ASP A 41 25.82 -1.90 -10.43
N ALA A 42 25.58 -1.15 -11.51
CA ALA A 42 24.92 -1.66 -12.70
C ALA A 42 25.73 -2.76 -13.42
N VAL A 43 27.06 -2.80 -13.21
CA VAL A 43 27.96 -3.74 -13.89
C VAL A 43 28.29 -4.96 -13.03
N LYS A 44 28.70 -4.78 -11.77
CA LYS A 44 29.02 -5.90 -10.85
C LYS A 44 27.88 -6.32 -9.93
N GLY A 45 26.91 -5.45 -9.68
CA GLY A 45 25.81 -5.64 -8.74
C GLY A 45 24.48 -6.05 -9.40
N GLY A 46 24.41 -6.18 -10.73
CA GLY A 46 23.16 -6.50 -11.45
C GLY A 46 22.46 -7.76 -10.94
N THR A 47 23.21 -8.82 -10.63
CA THR A 47 22.65 -10.06 -10.05
C THR A 47 22.12 -9.84 -8.64
N ALA A 48 22.83 -9.09 -7.79
CA ALA A 48 22.37 -8.77 -6.44
C ALA A 48 21.13 -7.88 -6.45
N GLN A 49 21.11 -6.85 -7.31
CA GLN A 49 19.95 -6.00 -7.53
C GLN A 49 18.72 -6.83 -7.93
N MET A 50 18.87 -7.81 -8.82
CA MET A 50 17.78 -8.68 -9.24
C MET A 50 17.14 -9.44 -8.06
N TRP A 51 17.96 -10.04 -7.18
CA TRP A 51 17.49 -10.84 -6.04
C TRP A 51 17.03 -10.01 -4.85
N PHE A 52 17.67 -8.88 -4.57
CA PHE A 52 17.34 -8.04 -3.41
C PHE A 52 16.25 -6.99 -3.70
N THR A 53 16.05 -6.64 -4.96
CA THR A 53 15.11 -5.56 -5.32
C THR A 53 14.06 -6.04 -6.31
N THR A 54 14.45 -6.53 -7.49
CA THR A 54 13.49 -6.86 -8.56
C THR A 54 12.54 -8.00 -8.18
N VAL A 55 13.07 -9.14 -7.72
CA VAL A 55 12.26 -10.31 -7.35
C VAL A 55 11.33 -10.00 -6.16
N PRO A 56 11.80 -9.42 -5.05
CA PRO A 56 10.92 -9.04 -3.93
C PRO A 56 9.85 -8.03 -4.33
N VAL A 57 10.19 -7.00 -5.11
CA VAL A 57 9.24 -5.97 -5.56
C VAL A 57 8.16 -6.59 -6.43
N ILE A 58 8.51 -7.45 -7.40
CA ILE A 58 7.52 -8.12 -8.27
C ILE A 58 6.64 -9.07 -7.46
N LEU A 59 7.20 -9.82 -6.51
CA LEU A 59 6.43 -10.75 -5.67
C LEU A 59 5.45 -10.00 -4.77
N LEU A 60 5.91 -8.94 -4.10
CA LEU A 60 5.06 -8.07 -3.30
C LEU A 60 3.98 -7.43 -4.15
N PHE A 61 4.33 -6.91 -5.33
CA PHE A 61 3.38 -6.29 -6.24
C PHE A 61 2.30 -7.29 -6.69
N SER A 62 2.71 -8.47 -7.16
CA SER A 62 1.81 -9.53 -7.62
C SER A 62 0.86 -10.00 -6.52
N THR A 63 1.40 -10.20 -5.30
CA THR A 63 0.60 -10.60 -4.14
C THR A 63 -0.42 -9.52 -3.79
N ASN A 64 -0.02 -8.24 -3.81
CA ASN A 64 -0.92 -7.12 -3.60
C ASN A 64 -1.99 -6.99 -4.68
N VAL A 65 -1.68 -7.31 -5.96
CA VAL A 65 -2.70 -7.32 -7.04
C VAL A 65 -3.78 -8.36 -6.75
N VAL A 66 -3.37 -9.58 -6.40
CA VAL A 66 -4.32 -10.67 -6.11
C VAL A 66 -5.17 -10.33 -4.89
N LEU A 67 -4.55 -9.88 -3.80
CA LEU A 67 -5.26 -9.47 -2.59
C LEU A 67 -6.19 -8.28 -2.83
N TYR A 68 -5.77 -7.31 -3.64
CA TYR A 68 -6.59 -6.17 -4.06
C TYR A 68 -7.83 -6.66 -4.81
N PHE A 69 -7.65 -7.52 -5.81
CA PHE A 69 -8.76 -8.04 -6.62
C PHE A 69 -9.76 -8.82 -5.75
N LEU A 70 -9.29 -9.70 -4.87
CA LEU A 70 -10.14 -10.44 -3.94
C LEU A 70 -10.88 -9.51 -2.97
N THR A 71 -10.19 -8.51 -2.43
CA THR A 71 -10.78 -7.53 -1.51
C THR A 71 -11.85 -6.69 -2.21
N TRP A 72 -11.59 -6.29 -3.46
CA TRP A 72 -12.54 -5.57 -4.29
C TRP A 72 -13.80 -6.37 -4.56
N LEU A 73 -13.67 -7.64 -4.97
CA LEU A 73 -14.79 -8.55 -5.17
C LEU A 73 -15.61 -8.73 -3.88
N LYS A 74 -14.93 -8.94 -2.76
CA LYS A 74 -15.58 -9.11 -1.46
C LYS A 74 -16.35 -7.86 -1.04
N ILE A 75 -15.80 -6.67 -1.25
CA ILE A 75 -16.49 -5.39 -0.95
C ILE A 75 -17.70 -5.20 -1.85
N ARG A 76 -17.59 -5.45 -3.17
CA ARG A 76 -18.74 -5.35 -4.07
C ARG A 76 -19.87 -6.28 -3.65
N HIS A 77 -19.54 -7.55 -3.40
CA HIS A 77 -20.53 -8.54 -2.97
C HIS A 77 -21.18 -8.17 -1.63
N GLN A 78 -20.40 -7.71 -0.65
CA GLN A 78 -20.98 -7.29 0.64
C GLN A 78 -21.77 -5.99 0.55
N THR A 79 -21.44 -5.10 -0.39
CA THR A 79 -22.20 -3.86 -0.61
C THR A 79 -23.59 -4.17 -1.16
N GLU A 80 -23.70 -5.12 -2.10
CA GLU A 80 -24.99 -5.57 -2.64
C GLU A 80 -25.85 -6.22 -1.55
N ILE A 81 -25.28 -7.10 -0.72
CA ILE A 81 -26.01 -7.75 0.39
C ILE A 81 -26.52 -6.73 1.41
N ILE A 82 -25.72 -5.70 1.73
CA ILE A 82 -26.10 -4.66 2.69
C ILE A 82 -27.19 -3.74 2.13
N MET A 83 -27.16 -3.43 0.83
CA MET A 83 -28.24 -2.67 0.20
C MET A 83 -29.58 -3.42 0.24
N GLN A 84 -29.55 -4.76 0.21
CA GLN A 84 -30.74 -5.60 0.33
C GLN A 84 -31.22 -5.79 1.78
N SER A 85 -30.32 -5.86 2.77
CA SER A 85 -30.69 -6.01 4.19
C SER A 85 -30.92 -4.65 4.86
N LEU A 86 -32.04 -4.01 4.56
CA LEU A 86 -32.45 -2.73 5.16
C LEU A 86 -32.94 -2.94 6.61
N GLY A 87 -32.02 -3.16 7.57
CA GLY A 87 -32.41 -3.26 8.99
C GLY A 87 -31.28 -3.64 9.94
N ASN A 88 -30.91 -2.71 10.83
CA ASN A 88 -30.19 -2.78 12.11
C ASN A 88 -28.95 -3.70 12.34
N GLN A 89 -28.61 -4.66 11.49
CA GLN A 89 -27.48 -5.60 11.68
C GLN A 89 -26.13 -5.06 11.14
N CYS A 90 -26.05 -3.75 10.90
CA CYS A 90 -25.12 -3.21 9.91
C CYS A 90 -23.93 -2.44 10.48
N THR A 91 -23.92 -2.06 11.75
CA THR A 91 -22.88 -1.15 12.27
C THR A 91 -21.48 -1.80 12.28
N SER A 92 -21.39 -3.06 12.73
CA SER A 92 -20.13 -3.81 12.73
C SER A 92 -19.64 -4.12 11.29
N LYS A 93 -20.55 -4.54 10.40
CA LYS A 93 -20.25 -4.80 8.98
C LYS A 93 -19.85 -3.52 8.22
N LYS A 94 -20.47 -2.37 8.54
CA LYS A 94 -20.10 -1.06 7.96
C LYS A 94 -18.72 -0.62 8.41
N ALA A 95 -18.34 -0.86 9.66
CA ALA A 95 -17.00 -0.55 10.16
C ALA A 95 -15.92 -1.38 9.45
N SER A 96 -16.14 -2.70 9.28
CA SER A 96 -15.21 -3.56 8.55
C SER A 96 -15.08 -3.17 7.07
N ILE A 97 -16.17 -2.78 6.41
CA ILE A 97 -16.13 -2.30 5.02
C ILE A 97 -15.38 -0.98 4.91
N ARG A 98 -15.57 -0.04 5.84
CA ARG A 98 -14.80 1.22 5.85
C ARG A 98 -13.31 0.98 6.05
N ALA A 99 -12.94 0.05 6.95
CA ALA A 99 -11.55 -0.34 7.13
C ALA A 99 -10.96 -0.95 5.85
N ALA A 100 -11.71 -1.85 5.19
CA ALA A 100 -11.28 -2.45 3.93
C ALA A 100 -11.15 -1.41 2.80
N GLN A 101 -12.06 -0.44 2.71
CA GLN A 101 -11.95 0.68 1.76
C GLN A 101 -10.73 1.57 2.03
N ALA A 102 -10.39 1.81 3.30
CA ALA A 102 -9.17 2.54 3.65
C ALA A 102 -7.91 1.76 3.24
N MET A 103 -7.88 0.45 3.51
CA MET A 103 -6.80 -0.44 3.06
C MET A 103 -6.67 -0.43 1.52
N LEU A 104 -7.78 -0.44 0.78
CA LEU A 104 -7.77 -0.33 -0.68
C LEU A 104 -7.14 0.98 -1.18
N LEU A 105 -7.41 2.11 -0.52
CA LEU A 105 -6.80 3.40 -0.91
C LEU A 105 -5.28 3.39 -0.74
N PHE A 106 -4.78 2.76 0.33
CA PHE A 106 -3.34 2.57 0.52
C PHE A 106 -2.74 1.64 -0.55
N LEU A 107 -3.44 0.56 -0.91
CA LEU A 107 -3.00 -0.32 -2.00
C LEU A 107 -2.93 0.42 -3.34
N VAL A 108 -3.93 1.24 -3.67
CA VAL A 108 -3.92 2.06 -4.90
C VAL A 108 -2.75 3.04 -4.90
N ALA A 109 -2.48 3.72 -3.79
CA ALA A 109 -1.31 4.58 -3.68
C ALA A 109 0.00 3.80 -3.83
N PHE A 110 0.09 2.61 -3.25
CA PHE A 110 1.23 1.71 -3.43
C PHE A 110 1.45 1.34 -4.91
N PHE A 111 0.38 1.01 -5.64
CA PHE A 111 0.46 0.74 -7.09
C PHE A 111 1.02 1.92 -7.88
N ILE A 112 0.61 3.13 -7.56
CA ILE A 112 1.09 4.33 -8.26
C ILE A 112 2.57 4.61 -7.94
N GLN A 113 2.97 4.41 -6.68
CA GLN A 113 4.35 4.66 -6.23
C GLN A 113 5.34 3.63 -6.80
N TRP A 114 5.00 2.35 -6.69
CA TRP A 114 5.93 1.25 -6.93
C TRP A 114 5.68 0.53 -8.26
N GLY A 115 4.56 0.81 -8.94
CA GLY A 115 4.20 0.15 -10.19
C GLY A 115 5.21 0.41 -11.31
N ALA A 116 5.77 1.62 -11.39
CA ALA A 116 6.82 1.92 -12.35
C ALA A 116 8.10 1.11 -12.08
N LEU A 117 8.46 0.92 -10.79
CA LEU A 117 9.63 0.12 -10.41
C LEU A 117 9.40 -1.37 -10.71
N SER A 118 8.19 -1.88 -10.45
CA SER A 118 7.79 -3.25 -10.83
C SER A 118 7.84 -3.46 -12.34
N LEU A 119 7.37 -2.49 -13.13
CA LEU A 119 7.39 -2.58 -14.59
C LEU A 119 8.82 -2.50 -15.14
N PHE A 120 9.64 -1.63 -14.59
CA PHE A 120 11.08 -1.56 -14.90
C PHE A 120 11.78 -2.88 -14.56
N GLY A 121 11.50 -3.46 -13.40
CA GLY A 121 12.01 -4.76 -12.99
C GLY A 121 11.58 -5.88 -13.95
N LEU A 122 10.29 -5.95 -14.28
CA LEU A 122 9.74 -6.94 -15.19
C LEU A 122 10.33 -6.83 -16.61
N TRP A 123 10.53 -5.60 -17.10
CA TRP A 123 11.14 -5.35 -18.39
C TRP A 123 12.57 -5.87 -18.46
N ASN A 124 13.35 -5.66 -17.39
CA ASN A 124 14.70 -6.22 -17.26
C ASN A 124 14.68 -7.76 -17.24
N LEU A 125 13.69 -8.39 -16.60
CA LEU A 125 13.56 -9.85 -16.60
C LEU A 125 13.24 -10.42 -17.99
N ILE A 126 12.32 -9.78 -18.72
CA ILE A 126 11.84 -10.29 -20.02
C ILE A 126 12.88 -10.04 -21.11
N THR A 127 13.53 -8.88 -21.11
CA THR A 127 14.45 -8.48 -22.18
C THR A 127 15.87 -9.01 -21.95
N ALA A 128 16.21 -9.39 -20.70
CA ALA A 128 17.53 -9.87 -20.26
C ALA A 128 18.71 -8.96 -20.65
N ASP A 129 18.43 -7.74 -21.10
CA ASP A 129 19.38 -6.81 -21.69
C ASP A 129 19.10 -5.41 -21.09
N PRO A 130 19.91 -4.98 -20.11
CA PRO A 130 19.74 -3.69 -19.43
C PRO A 130 19.85 -2.49 -20.39
N SER A 131 20.55 -2.67 -21.52
CA SER A 131 20.79 -1.66 -22.54
C SER A 131 19.52 -1.20 -23.27
N LYS A 132 18.46 -2.02 -23.24
CA LYS A 132 17.22 -1.80 -23.98
C LYS A 132 16.12 -1.15 -23.14
N VAL A 133 16.41 -0.81 -21.88
CA VAL A 133 15.42 -0.14 -21.04
C VAL A 133 15.37 1.35 -21.40
N PRO A 134 14.21 1.90 -21.77
CA PRO A 134 14.08 3.32 -22.04
C PRO A 134 14.47 4.18 -20.82
N GLU A 135 15.43 5.08 -21.00
CA GLU A 135 15.86 6.05 -19.99
C GLU A 135 14.69 6.84 -19.35
N PRO A 136 13.62 7.23 -20.08
CA PRO A 136 12.45 7.88 -19.49
C PRO A 136 11.77 7.08 -18.38
N LEU A 137 11.82 5.73 -18.42
CA LEU A 137 11.25 4.91 -17.36
C LEU A 137 11.99 5.10 -16.03
N TYR A 138 13.30 5.31 -16.07
CA TYR A 138 14.10 5.55 -14.87
C TYR A 138 13.67 6.86 -14.18
N TYR A 139 13.50 7.96 -14.92
CA TYR A 139 13.03 9.22 -14.36
C TYR A 139 11.62 9.10 -13.76
N ILE A 140 10.72 8.36 -14.43
CA ILE A 140 9.37 8.10 -13.92
C ILE A 140 9.43 7.32 -12.59
N VAL A 141 10.28 6.30 -12.50
CA VAL A 141 10.50 5.54 -11.25
C VAL A 141 10.97 6.46 -10.13
N VAL A 142 11.95 7.33 -10.40
CA VAL A 142 12.48 8.26 -9.41
C VAL A 142 11.39 9.24 -8.95
N ILE A 143 10.65 9.86 -9.88
CA ILE A 143 9.60 10.83 -9.55
C ILE A 143 8.49 10.17 -8.73
N LEU A 144 7.96 9.03 -9.17
CA LEU A 144 6.86 8.34 -8.48
C LEU A 144 7.26 7.81 -7.10
N SER A 145 8.50 7.34 -6.94
CA SER A 145 9.02 6.89 -5.65
C SER A 145 9.16 8.07 -4.67
N ASN A 146 9.68 9.20 -5.13
CA ASN A 146 9.82 10.41 -4.31
C ASN A 146 8.46 11.04 -3.95
N MET A 147 7.46 10.94 -4.83
CA MET A 147 6.09 11.40 -4.57
C MET A 147 5.32 10.50 -3.58
N GLY A 148 5.91 9.40 -3.12
CA GLY A 148 5.22 8.46 -2.25
C GLY A 148 4.75 9.06 -0.93
N GLY A 149 5.53 9.96 -0.32
CA GLY A 149 5.10 10.68 0.87
C GLY A 149 3.84 11.51 0.65
N VAL A 150 3.75 12.19 -0.50
CA VAL A 150 2.62 13.07 -0.87
C VAL A 150 1.36 12.25 -1.13
N LEU A 151 1.48 11.13 -1.84
CA LEU A 151 0.35 10.23 -2.12
C LEU A 151 -0.20 9.59 -0.84
N ASN A 152 0.68 9.16 0.08
CA ASN A 152 0.26 8.64 1.38
C ASN A 152 -0.43 9.70 2.25
N LEU A 153 0.07 10.94 2.22
CA LEU A 153 -0.60 12.08 2.87
C LEU A 153 -1.97 12.35 2.24
N GLY A 154 -2.09 12.26 0.92
CA GLY A 154 -3.35 12.40 0.20
C GLY A 154 -4.38 11.34 0.62
N VAL A 155 -3.99 10.07 0.67
CA VAL A 155 -4.83 8.97 1.17
C VAL A 155 -5.29 9.22 2.61
N TYR A 156 -4.36 9.63 3.48
CA TYR A 156 -4.68 9.98 4.86
C TYR A 156 -5.71 11.11 4.95
N PHE A 157 -5.55 12.18 4.17
CA PHE A 157 -6.51 13.28 4.11
C PHE A 157 -7.89 12.83 3.62
N ILE A 158 -7.96 11.96 2.60
CA ILE A 158 -9.22 11.40 2.09
C ILE A 158 -9.93 10.59 3.18
N ILE A 159 -9.20 9.71 3.87
CA ILE A 159 -9.75 8.90 4.97
C ILE A 159 -10.24 9.80 6.10
N ARG A 160 -9.43 10.77 6.53
CA ARG A 160 -9.76 11.73 7.60
C ARG A 160 -11.00 12.56 7.26
N ARG A 161 -11.15 12.98 6.01
CA ARG A 161 -12.34 13.72 5.54
C ARG A 161 -13.59 12.85 5.55
N ARG A 162 -13.50 11.57 5.15
CA ARG A 162 -14.62 10.61 5.19
C ARG A 162 -15.09 10.30 6.61
N GLN A 163 -14.15 10.19 7.56
CA GLN A 163 -14.48 9.97 8.98
C GLN A 163 -15.22 11.17 9.58
N ARG A 164 -14.78 12.40 9.29
CA ARG A 164 -15.45 13.64 9.76
C ARG A 164 -16.86 13.83 9.17
N GLY A 165 -17.09 13.41 7.93
CA GLY A 165 -18.42 13.47 7.31
C GLY A 165 -19.44 12.52 7.92
N THR A 166 -19.01 11.42 8.53
CA THR A 166 -19.91 10.45 9.15
C THR A 166 -20.42 10.92 10.52
N GLY A 167 -19.56 11.55 11.32
CA GLY A 167 -19.95 12.04 12.66
C GLY A 167 -21.05 13.10 12.64
N LYS A 168 -21.10 13.94 11.59
CA LYS A 168 -22.16 14.96 11.44
C LYS A 168 -23.55 14.38 11.14
N SER A 169 -23.63 13.17 10.57
CA SER A 169 -24.90 12.54 10.24
C SER A 169 -25.53 11.83 11.43
N ASP A 170 -24.73 11.18 12.28
CA ASP A 170 -25.22 10.54 13.52
C ASP A 170 -25.67 11.59 14.56
N GLU A 171 -24.99 12.75 14.63
CA GLU A 171 -25.40 13.87 15.49
C GLU A 171 -26.75 14.46 15.07
N LYS A 172 -27.00 14.62 13.76
CA LYS A 172 -28.29 15.11 13.26
C LYS A 172 -29.45 14.14 13.56
N ILE A 173 -29.24 12.84 13.47
CA ILE A 173 -30.28 11.83 13.74
C ILE A 173 -30.66 11.81 15.23
N ASN A 174 -29.68 11.84 16.13
CA ASN A 174 -29.96 11.90 17.57
C ASN A 174 -30.64 13.21 18.00
N THR A 175 -30.34 14.33 17.32
CA THR A 175 -30.98 15.62 17.64
C THR A 175 -32.43 15.68 17.13
N SER A 176 -32.80 14.94 16.08
CA SER A 176 -34.18 14.88 15.58
C SER A 176 -35.11 13.98 16.39
N ASP A 177 -34.61 12.91 17.01
CA ASP A 177 -35.40 12.05 17.91
C ASP A 177 -35.63 12.67 19.29
N THR A 178 -34.89 13.74 19.63
CA THR A 178 -35.03 14.46 20.90
C THR A 178 -35.90 15.72 20.76
N LYS A 179 -36.94 15.70 19.93
CA LYS A 179 -38.02 16.71 20.01
C LYS A 179 -39.22 16.09 20.72
N PRO A 180 -39.55 16.52 21.96
CA PRO A 180 -40.74 16.03 22.64
C PRO A 180 -41.97 16.40 21.80
N SER A 181 -42.76 15.38 21.48
CA SER A 181 -44.08 15.55 20.87
C SER A 181 -44.96 16.28 21.89
N THR A 182 -45.04 17.60 21.73
CA THR A 182 -45.99 18.43 22.49
C THR A 182 -47.38 17.99 22.07
N SER A 183 -48.00 17.15 22.91
CA SER A 183 -49.41 16.82 22.89
C SER A 183 -50.23 18.12 22.95
N ARG A 184 -50.97 18.43 21.89
CA ARG A 184 -52.12 19.34 21.96
C ARG A 184 -53.37 18.48 22.07
N LEU A 185 -53.97 18.51 23.25
CA LEU A 185 -55.41 18.33 23.44
C LEU A 185 -56.14 19.56 22.88
#